data_AF-A0A9X1YSQ6-F1
#
_entry.id   AF-A0A9X1YSQ6-F1
#
_cell.length_a   1.000
_cell.length_b   1.000
_cell.length_c   1.000
_cell.angle_alpha   90.00
_cell.angle_beta   90.00
_cell.angle_gamma   90.00
#
_symmetry.space_group_name_H-M   'P 1'
#
loop_
_entity.id
_entity.type
_entity.pdbx_description
1 polymer ?
#
loop_
_entity_poly.entity_id
_entity_poly.type
_entity_poly.pdbx_seq_one_letter_code
_entity_poly.pdbx_strand_id
1 'polypeptide(L)'
;MVQTQFVGRVTLLRERVGSFDAYPFCLPVVRALESFDLHPKVTFLVGENGSGKSTLLEAMAIALEFNPEGGSRNFNFATRASHSELHDYLRIAKGYRRHRDGFFLRAESWFNVATEVDNLGVSGSYGGRSLHEQSHGESFMALLKNRFGPDGLYLLDEPEAALSPARQIEALSRLHELVLQDSQFIIATHSPILMSYPDALILHCGPTGLQAIRYEDTEHFRITRDFLLHRDKMLDILMDR
;
A
#
# COMPACT_ATOMS: atom_id res chain seq x y z
N MET A 1 -19.12 -18.93 -6.90
CA MET A 1 -18.43 -18.83 -5.59
C MET A 1 -18.74 -17.46 -5.02
N VAL A 2 -19.20 -17.39 -3.77
CA VAL A 2 -19.42 -16.11 -3.09
C VAL A 2 -18.04 -15.52 -2.77
N GLN A 3 -17.72 -14.33 -3.27
CA GLN A 3 -16.44 -13.66 -2.99
C GLN A 3 -16.34 -13.37 -1.49
N THR A 4 -15.38 -14.00 -0.81
CA THR A 4 -15.14 -13.84 0.65
C THR A 4 -14.28 -12.63 0.98
N GLN A 5 -13.65 -12.01 -0.02
CA GLN A 5 -12.78 -10.83 0.12
C GLN A 5 -13.56 -9.53 0.31
N PHE A 6 -12.99 -8.55 1.02
CA PHE A 6 -13.63 -7.25 1.23
C PHE A 6 -13.70 -6.43 -0.06
N VAL A 7 -12.62 -6.43 -0.84
CA VAL A 7 -12.51 -5.75 -2.12
C VAL A 7 -12.08 -6.74 -3.18
N GLY A 8 -12.84 -6.84 -4.26
CA GLY A 8 -12.58 -7.84 -5.30
C GLY A 8 -12.14 -7.32 -6.64
N ARG A 9 -12.74 -6.24 -7.12
CA ARG A 9 -12.40 -5.65 -8.41
C ARG A 9 -12.44 -4.14 -8.32
N VAL A 10 -11.50 -3.50 -8.99
CA VAL A 10 -11.49 -2.06 -9.20
C VAL A 10 -11.65 -1.81 -10.70
N THR A 11 -12.48 -0.85 -11.06
CA THR A 11 -12.75 -0.47 -12.46
C THR A 11 -12.69 1.04 -12.59
N LEU A 12 -11.96 1.52 -13.58
CA LEU A 12 -11.97 2.93 -13.95
C LEU A 12 -13.20 3.21 -14.81
N LEU A 13 -14.03 4.17 -14.39
CA LEU A 13 -15.19 4.66 -15.14
C LEU A 13 -14.71 5.63 -16.23
N ARG A 14 -14.04 5.06 -17.24
CA ARG A 14 -13.38 5.81 -18.33
C ARG A 14 -14.35 6.72 -19.07
N GLU A 15 -15.62 6.34 -19.18
CA GLU A 15 -16.69 7.12 -19.80
C GLU A 15 -16.99 8.44 -19.08
N ARG A 16 -16.60 8.56 -17.80
CA ARG A 16 -16.76 9.78 -17.01
C ARG A 16 -15.53 10.69 -17.11
N VAL A 17 -14.39 10.18 -17.57
CA VAL A 17 -13.12 10.93 -17.64
C VAL A 17 -13.17 11.91 -18.81
N GLY A 18 -13.12 13.21 -18.52
CA GLY A 18 -13.19 14.26 -19.54
C GLY A 18 -11.92 14.38 -20.40
N SER A 19 -10.74 14.14 -19.82
CA SER A 19 -9.45 14.13 -20.52
C SER A 19 -8.44 13.24 -19.80
N PHE A 20 -7.59 12.55 -20.56
CA PHE A 20 -6.46 11.79 -20.04
C PHE A 20 -5.15 12.59 -20.03
N ASP A 21 -5.17 13.87 -20.39
CA ASP A 21 -3.95 14.70 -20.50
C ASP A 21 -3.61 15.46 -19.22
N ALA A 22 -4.52 15.51 -18.25
CA ALA A 22 -4.32 16.12 -16.95
C ALA A 22 -4.03 15.06 -15.88
N TYR A 23 -3.27 15.44 -14.85
CA TYR A 23 -3.15 14.64 -13.63
C TYR A 23 -4.52 14.52 -12.95
N PRO A 24 -4.91 13.36 -12.42
CA PRO A 24 -4.16 12.09 -12.29
C PRO A 24 -4.27 11.16 -13.51
N PHE A 25 -5.11 11.46 -14.50
CA PHE A 25 -5.40 10.58 -15.64
C PHE A 25 -4.26 10.46 -16.65
N CYS A 26 -3.34 11.42 -16.66
CA CYS A 26 -2.13 11.37 -17.49
C CYS A 26 -1.08 10.37 -17.01
N LEU A 27 -1.22 9.86 -15.78
CA LEU A 27 -0.34 8.80 -15.27
C LEU A 27 -0.46 7.57 -16.18
N PRO A 28 0.67 6.96 -16.61
CA PRO A 28 0.63 5.87 -17.59
C PRO A 28 -0.24 4.69 -17.15
N VAL A 29 -0.16 4.31 -15.86
CA VAL A 29 -0.98 3.24 -15.30
C VAL A 29 -2.48 3.56 -15.36
N VAL A 30 -2.88 4.81 -15.07
CA VAL A 30 -4.29 5.24 -15.05
C VAL A 30 -4.83 5.36 -16.47
N ARG A 31 -4.02 5.90 -17.39
CA ARG A 31 -4.41 6.05 -18.79
C ARG A 31 -4.75 4.71 -19.44
N ALA A 32 -4.00 3.64 -19.12
CA ALA A 32 -4.24 2.29 -19.61
C ALA A 32 -5.17 1.45 -18.73
N LEU A 33 -5.63 1.97 -17.58
CA LEU A 33 -6.45 1.23 -16.62
C LEU A 33 -7.88 1.01 -17.13
N GLU A 34 -8.32 -0.24 -17.21
CA GLU A 34 -9.73 -0.60 -17.42
C GLU A 34 -10.32 -1.17 -16.12
N SER A 35 -9.89 -2.37 -15.77
CA SER A 35 -10.24 -3.01 -14.51
C SER A 35 -9.16 -4.01 -14.10
N PHE A 36 -9.09 -4.32 -12.81
CA PHE A 36 -8.20 -5.35 -12.28
C PHE A 36 -8.84 -6.00 -11.06
N ASP A 37 -8.53 -7.28 -10.89
CA ASP A 37 -8.93 -8.05 -9.73
C ASP A 37 -7.89 -7.91 -8.62
N LEU A 38 -8.38 -7.94 -7.39
CA LEU A 38 -7.58 -7.98 -6.18
C LEU A 38 -7.62 -9.39 -5.61
N HIS A 39 -6.51 -9.80 -5.01
CA HIS A 39 -6.41 -11.07 -4.33
C HIS A 39 -7.15 -11.04 -2.99
N PRO A 40 -7.78 -12.15 -2.56
CA PRO A 40 -8.55 -12.18 -1.32
C PRO A 40 -7.74 -11.97 -0.06
N LYS A 41 -6.42 -12.18 -0.13
CA LYS A 41 -5.48 -12.04 0.99
C LYS A 41 -4.56 -10.84 0.78
N VAL A 42 -3.55 -10.96 -0.09
CA VAL A 42 -2.54 -9.93 -0.30
C VAL A 42 -2.40 -9.57 -1.77
N THR A 43 -2.49 -8.28 -2.08
CA THR A 43 -2.12 -7.72 -3.38
C THR A 43 -1.01 -6.70 -3.21
N PHE A 44 0.05 -6.80 -4.02
CA PHE A 44 1.10 -5.79 -4.11
C PHE A 44 0.95 -4.97 -5.40
N LEU A 45 1.09 -3.65 -5.28
CA LEU A 45 1.29 -2.73 -6.39
C LEU A 45 2.79 -2.38 -6.45
N VAL A 46 3.44 -2.66 -7.58
CA VAL A 46 4.90 -2.51 -7.76
C VAL A 46 5.22 -1.78 -9.05
N GLY A 47 6.43 -1.21 -9.17
CA GLY A 47 6.84 -0.40 -10.32
C GLY A 47 7.67 0.80 -9.90
N GLU A 48 8.31 1.48 -10.85
CA GLU A 48 9.22 2.61 -10.60
C GLU A 48 8.55 3.79 -9.87
N ASN A 49 9.36 4.71 -9.33
CA ASN A 49 8.86 5.96 -8.77
C ASN A 49 8.13 6.76 -9.87
N GLY A 50 6.98 7.34 -9.54
CA GLY A 50 6.16 8.07 -10.52
C GLY A 50 5.29 7.19 -11.43
N SER A 51 5.32 5.85 -11.29
CA SER A 51 4.44 4.94 -12.04
C SER A 51 2.94 5.05 -11.68
N GLY A 52 2.60 5.77 -10.60
CA GLY A 52 1.23 6.00 -10.17
C GLY A 52 0.68 5.02 -9.12
N LYS A 53 1.52 4.17 -8.51
CA LYS A 53 1.14 3.22 -7.44
C LYS A 53 0.42 3.92 -6.28
N SER A 54 1.07 4.92 -5.69
CA SER A 54 0.56 5.67 -4.54
C SER A 54 -0.72 6.42 -4.89
N THR A 55 -0.78 7.07 -6.05
CA THR A 55 -1.99 7.75 -6.53
C THR A 55 -3.17 6.79 -6.71
N LEU A 56 -2.93 5.59 -7.25
CA LEU A 56 -3.97 4.58 -7.41
C LEU A 56 -4.42 4.02 -6.05
N LEU A 57 -3.47 3.71 -5.16
CA LEU A 57 -3.76 3.19 -3.82
C LEU A 57 -4.53 4.22 -2.97
N GLU A 58 -4.14 5.49 -3.02
CA GLU A 58 -4.83 6.61 -2.38
C GLU A 58 -6.27 6.74 -2.92
N ALA A 59 -6.43 6.72 -4.26
CA ALA A 59 -7.75 6.80 -4.87
C ALA A 59 -8.66 5.63 -4.44
N MET A 60 -8.10 4.42 -4.31
CA MET A 60 -8.81 3.27 -3.75
C MET A 60 -9.17 3.49 -2.29
N ALA A 61 -8.26 4.00 -1.46
CA ALA A 61 -8.50 4.27 -0.06
C ALA A 61 -9.65 5.27 0.15
N ILE A 62 -9.65 6.37 -0.61
CA ILE A 62 -10.70 7.40 -0.55
C ILE A 62 -12.04 6.82 -1.04
N ALA A 63 -12.06 6.08 -2.14
CA ALA A 63 -13.27 5.42 -2.65
C ALA A 63 -13.81 4.32 -1.70
N LEU A 64 -12.96 3.83 -0.78
CA LEU A 64 -13.33 2.93 0.31
C LEU A 64 -13.73 3.66 1.60
N GLU A 65 -13.75 4.99 1.58
CA GLU A 65 -14.08 5.90 2.69
C GLU A 65 -13.04 5.91 3.82
N PHE A 66 -11.78 5.57 3.54
CA PHE A 66 -10.67 5.81 4.46
C PHE A 66 -10.24 7.28 4.46
N ASN A 67 -9.65 7.73 5.56
CA ASN A 67 -9.05 9.07 5.58
C ASN A 67 -7.75 9.08 4.75
N PRO A 68 -7.63 9.96 3.73
CA PRO A 68 -6.46 10.02 2.86
C PRO A 68 -5.15 10.49 3.51
N GLU A 69 -5.21 11.22 4.63
CA GLU A 69 -4.02 11.57 5.44
C GLU A 69 -3.53 10.40 6.32
N GLY A 70 -4.16 9.23 6.16
CA GLY A 70 -3.92 8.03 6.95
C GLY A 70 -4.87 7.93 8.14
N GLY A 71 -5.04 6.73 8.66
CA GLY A 71 -5.96 6.47 9.77
C GLY A 71 -7.16 5.60 9.41
N SER A 72 -8.00 5.37 10.43
CA SER A 72 -9.32 4.73 10.26
C SER A 72 -10.38 5.78 9.88
N ARG A 73 -11.60 5.34 9.54
CA ARG A 73 -12.73 6.21 9.10
C ARG A 73 -13.09 7.37 10.06
N ASN A 74 -12.60 7.34 11.31
CA ASN A 74 -12.89 8.32 12.35
C ASN A 74 -11.84 9.43 12.51
N PHE A 75 -10.76 9.42 11.73
CA PHE A 75 -9.78 10.51 11.74
C PHE A 75 -10.30 11.63 10.83
N ASN A 76 -10.31 12.89 11.28
CA ASN A 76 -10.73 14.05 10.50
C ASN A 76 -9.56 15.03 10.36
N PHE A 77 -8.71 14.82 9.36
CA PHE A 77 -7.68 15.78 8.99
C PHE A 77 -8.27 16.83 8.03
N ALA A 78 -8.15 18.11 8.39
CA ALA A 78 -8.50 19.22 7.52
C ALA A 78 -7.23 20.01 7.18
N THR A 79 -6.53 19.56 6.14
CA THR A 79 -5.49 20.33 5.45
C THR A 79 -5.75 20.26 3.95
N ARG A 80 -5.45 21.36 3.23
CA ARG A 80 -5.86 21.65 1.84
C ARG A 80 -5.96 20.42 0.91
N ALA A 81 -7.05 20.35 0.13
CA ALA A 81 -7.36 19.34 -0.88
C ALA A 81 -6.24 19.14 -1.94
N SER A 82 -5.22 18.36 -1.61
CA SER A 82 -4.21 17.85 -2.55
C SER A 82 -4.51 16.42 -3.03
N HIS A 83 -5.64 15.84 -2.60
CA HIS A 83 -6.03 14.49 -2.97
C HIS A 83 -6.42 14.39 -4.45
N SER A 84 -6.00 13.28 -5.05
CA SER A 84 -6.33 12.95 -6.43
C SER A 84 -7.85 12.81 -6.65
N GLU A 85 -8.40 13.49 -7.66
CA GLU A 85 -9.80 13.34 -8.07
C GLU A 85 -10.13 11.93 -8.61
N LEU A 86 -9.11 11.08 -8.84
CA LEU A 86 -9.26 9.73 -9.40
C LEU A 86 -10.28 8.87 -8.65
N HIS A 87 -10.42 9.04 -7.33
CA HIS A 87 -11.35 8.26 -6.50
C HIS A 87 -12.81 8.35 -6.97
N ASP A 88 -13.25 9.51 -7.48
CA ASP A 88 -14.61 9.72 -7.99
C ASP A 88 -14.91 8.92 -9.28
N TYR A 89 -13.85 8.43 -9.93
CA TYR A 89 -13.87 7.68 -11.18
C TYR A 89 -13.58 6.19 -10.97
N LEU A 90 -13.35 5.74 -9.73
CA LEU A 90 -13.17 4.33 -9.41
C LEU A 90 -14.50 3.70 -8.97
N ARG A 91 -14.88 2.60 -9.63
CA ARG A 91 -15.91 1.69 -9.14
C ARG A 91 -15.25 0.51 -8.46
N ILE A 92 -15.56 0.33 -7.18
CA ILE A 92 -15.02 -0.75 -6.36
C ILE A 92 -16.10 -1.80 -6.11
N ALA A 93 -15.88 -3.01 -6.64
CA ALA A 93 -16.69 -4.17 -6.33
C ALA A 93 -16.28 -4.72 -4.96
N LYS A 94 -17.14 -4.48 -3.95
CA LYS A 94 -16.97 -4.98 -2.59
C LYS A 94 -17.60 -6.37 -2.45
N GLY A 95 -17.01 -7.24 -1.65
CA GLY A 95 -17.63 -8.53 -1.29
C GLY A 95 -18.78 -8.36 -0.30
N TYR A 96 -19.40 -9.46 0.10
CA TYR A 96 -20.53 -9.43 1.03
C TYR A 96 -20.12 -9.12 2.48
N ARG A 97 -18.87 -9.47 2.85
CA ARG A 97 -18.32 -9.18 4.18
C ARG A 97 -18.00 -7.69 4.30
N ARG A 98 -18.36 -7.10 5.44
CA ARG A 98 -17.83 -5.80 5.85
C ARG A 98 -16.66 -6.04 6.79
N HIS A 99 -15.56 -5.33 6.56
CA HIS A 99 -14.42 -5.36 7.46
C HIS A 99 -14.83 -4.75 8.82
N ARG A 100 -14.37 -5.33 9.91
CA ARG A 100 -14.59 -4.81 11.27
C ARG A 100 -13.60 -3.71 11.61
N ASP A 101 -12.43 -3.77 10.98
CA ASP A 101 -11.36 -2.82 11.13
C ASP A 101 -10.79 -2.43 9.77
N GLY A 102 -10.15 -1.28 9.69
CA GLY A 102 -9.44 -0.91 8.50
C GLY A 102 -8.58 0.32 8.70
N PHE A 103 -7.54 0.38 7.89
CA PHE A 103 -6.53 1.43 8.01
C PHE A 103 -5.90 1.70 6.65
N PHE A 104 -5.82 2.96 6.28
CA PHE A 104 -4.95 3.42 5.21
C PHE A 104 -3.72 4.07 5.84
N LEU A 105 -2.52 3.70 5.39
CA LEU A 105 -1.29 4.29 5.87
C LEU A 105 -0.38 4.70 4.72
N ARG A 106 0.15 5.92 4.81
CA ARG A 106 1.21 6.43 3.96
C ARG A 106 2.43 6.72 4.82
N ALA A 107 3.61 6.34 4.35
CA ALA A 107 4.86 6.60 5.07
C ALA A 107 5.07 8.11 5.31
N GLU A 108 4.73 8.96 4.34
CA GLU A 108 4.93 10.43 4.43
C GLU A 108 3.95 11.12 5.39
N SER A 109 2.71 10.64 5.51
CA SER A 109 1.70 11.21 6.40
C SER A 109 1.77 10.63 7.83
N TRP A 110 2.78 9.81 8.15
CA TRP A 110 2.92 9.13 9.44
C TRP A 110 2.89 10.09 10.64
N PHE A 111 3.56 11.25 10.53
CA PHE A 111 3.59 12.24 11.62
C PHE A 111 2.20 12.79 11.94
N ASN A 112 1.35 12.99 10.93
CA ASN A 112 -0.03 13.46 11.13
C ASN A 112 -0.84 12.42 11.94
N VAL A 113 -0.66 11.13 11.61
CA VAL A 113 -1.30 10.03 12.35
C VAL A 113 -0.78 9.96 13.79
N ALA A 114 0.53 10.05 14.00
CA ALA A 114 1.14 10.00 15.33
C ALA A 114 0.64 11.16 16.22
N THR A 115 0.60 12.37 15.68
CA THR A 115 0.07 13.57 16.37
C THR A 115 -1.39 13.39 16.74
N GLU A 116 -2.20 12.87 15.83
CA GLU A 116 -3.63 12.70 16.11
C GLU A 116 -3.91 11.61 17.14
N VAL A 117 -3.13 10.52 17.14
CA VAL A 117 -3.25 9.46 18.17
C VAL A 117 -2.95 10.02 19.57
N ASP A 118 -1.92 10.87 19.68
CA ASP A 118 -1.56 11.50 20.95
C ASP A 118 -2.60 12.57 21.35
N ASN A 119 -3.12 13.36 20.40
CA ASN A 119 -4.20 14.32 20.66
C ASN A 119 -5.49 13.66 21.14
N LEU A 120 -5.87 12.53 20.55
CA LEU A 120 -7.08 11.78 20.89
C LEU A 120 -6.91 10.96 22.18
N GLY A 121 -5.69 10.86 22.73
CA GLY A 121 -5.40 10.07 23.94
C GLY A 121 -5.63 8.56 23.76
N VAL A 122 -5.63 8.07 22.51
CA VAL A 122 -5.90 6.66 22.18
C VAL A 122 -4.63 5.81 22.07
N SER A 123 -3.50 6.31 22.56
CA SER A 123 -2.19 5.66 22.51
C SER A 123 -2.20 4.23 23.10
N GLY A 124 -3.15 3.90 23.98
CA GLY A 124 -3.38 2.54 24.48
C GLY A 124 -3.65 1.51 23.38
N SER A 125 -4.36 1.88 22.30
CA SER A 125 -4.60 1.01 21.14
C SER A 125 -3.37 0.87 20.22
N TYR A 126 -2.31 1.64 20.50
CA TYR A 126 -1.08 1.70 19.72
C TYR A 126 0.15 1.27 20.54
N GLY A 127 -0.05 0.56 21.65
CA GLY A 127 1.04 0.05 22.49
C GLY A 127 1.33 0.86 23.76
N GLY A 128 0.51 1.87 24.06
CA GLY A 128 0.51 2.58 25.35
C GLY A 128 1.64 3.58 25.55
N ARG A 129 2.50 3.80 24.55
CA ARG A 129 3.52 4.86 24.52
C ARG A 129 3.16 5.88 23.46
N SER A 130 3.58 7.13 23.66
CA SER A 130 3.45 8.16 22.63
C SER A 130 4.14 7.69 21.35
N LEU A 131 3.47 7.88 20.21
CA LEU A 131 4.05 7.54 18.90
C LEU A 131 5.13 8.56 18.48
N HIS A 132 5.18 9.73 19.14
CA HIS A 132 6.21 10.76 18.97
C HIS A 132 7.53 10.44 19.69
N GLU A 133 7.50 9.58 20.72
CA GLU A 133 8.69 9.20 21.49
C GLU A 133 9.39 7.94 20.93
N GLN A 134 8.94 7.44 19.78
CA GLN A 134 9.42 6.22 19.15
C GLN A 134 10.09 6.51 17.80
N SER A 135 10.98 5.63 17.35
CA SER A 135 11.50 5.70 15.98
C SER A 135 10.42 5.34 14.95
N HIS A 136 10.53 5.88 13.73
CA HIS A 136 9.57 5.63 12.64
C HIS A 136 9.22 4.14 12.47
N GLY A 137 10.22 3.26 12.52
CA GLY A 137 10.01 1.82 12.39
C GLY A 137 9.37 1.15 13.60
N GLU A 138 9.62 1.65 14.81
CA GLU A 138 8.98 1.14 16.02
C GLU A 138 7.50 1.50 16.05
N SER A 139 7.16 2.73 15.69
CA SER A 139 5.78 3.21 15.66
C SER A 139 4.94 2.48 14.60
N PHE A 140 5.51 2.20 13.41
CA PHE A 140 4.87 1.34 12.41
C PHE A 140 4.63 -0.08 12.94
N MET A 141 5.65 -0.69 13.55
CA MET A 141 5.50 -2.04 14.11
C MET A 141 4.49 -2.08 15.26
N ALA A 142 4.41 -1.02 16.07
CA ALA A 142 3.40 -0.88 17.12
C ALA A 142 1.99 -0.83 16.52
N LEU A 143 1.80 -0.13 15.41
CA LEU A 143 0.52 -0.10 14.68
C LEU A 143 0.17 -1.47 14.08
N LEU A 144 1.11 -2.12 13.40
CA LEU A 144 0.90 -3.45 12.81
C LEU A 144 0.59 -4.53 13.86
N LYS A 145 1.17 -4.40 15.07
CA LYS A 145 0.96 -5.36 16.18
C LYS A 145 -0.27 -5.07 17.02
N ASN A 146 -0.54 -3.80 17.32
CA ASN A 146 -1.52 -3.42 18.33
C ASN A 146 -2.81 -2.85 17.73
N ARG A 147 -2.69 -2.05 16.66
CA ARG A 147 -3.85 -1.39 16.04
C ARG A 147 -4.52 -2.29 15.01
N PHE A 148 -3.75 -3.06 14.23
CA PHE A 148 -4.32 -3.94 13.22
C PHE A 148 -4.85 -5.22 13.88
N GLY A 149 -6.13 -5.48 13.63
CA GLY A 149 -6.88 -6.61 14.15
C GLY A 149 -7.37 -7.59 13.07
N PRO A 150 -8.10 -8.63 13.52
CA PRO A 150 -8.74 -9.59 12.63
C PRO A 150 -9.87 -8.94 11.80
N ASP A 151 -10.29 -9.61 10.73
CA ASP A 151 -11.38 -9.15 9.84
C ASP A 151 -11.15 -7.73 9.28
N GLY A 152 -9.89 -7.39 8.98
CA GLY A 152 -9.45 -6.05 8.63
C GLY A 152 -9.17 -5.83 7.14
N LEU A 153 -9.37 -4.60 6.65
CA LEU A 153 -8.92 -4.16 5.32
C LEU A 153 -7.83 -3.10 5.47
N TYR A 154 -6.62 -3.43 5.01
CA TYR A 154 -5.43 -2.60 5.20
C TYR A 154 -4.82 -2.18 3.87
N LEU A 155 -4.66 -0.87 3.67
CA LEU A 155 -4.01 -0.28 2.51
C LEU A 155 -2.73 0.40 2.98
N LEU A 156 -1.57 -0.02 2.46
CA LEU A 156 -0.26 0.48 2.91
C LEU A 156 0.55 1.01 1.73
N ASP A 157 0.98 2.26 1.82
CA ASP A 157 1.80 2.94 0.81
C ASP A 157 3.24 3.08 1.33
N GLU A 158 4.16 2.36 0.69
CA GLU A 158 5.60 2.31 0.98
C GLU A 158 5.93 2.06 2.47
N PRO A 159 5.35 1.03 3.11
CA PRO A 159 5.59 0.75 4.54
C PRO A 159 7.07 0.48 4.88
N GLU A 160 7.87 0.04 3.91
CA GLU A 160 9.30 -0.19 4.05
C GLU A 160 10.12 1.08 4.30
N ALA A 161 9.62 2.27 3.94
CA ALA A 161 10.34 3.53 4.11
C ALA A 161 10.67 3.81 5.59
N ALA A 162 9.86 3.27 6.50
CA ALA A 162 10.08 3.35 7.95
C ALA A 162 10.84 2.14 8.53
N LEU A 163 11.10 1.08 7.75
CA LEU A 163 11.53 -0.22 8.27
C LEU A 163 12.90 -0.65 7.75
N SER A 164 13.77 -1.04 8.69
CA SER A 164 14.99 -1.78 8.34
C SER A 164 14.64 -3.17 7.76
N PRO A 165 15.55 -3.81 7.01
CA PRO A 165 15.30 -5.15 6.44
C PRO A 165 14.81 -6.18 7.45
N ALA A 166 15.39 -6.21 8.66
CA ALA A 166 14.97 -7.11 9.73
C ALA A 166 13.52 -6.84 10.19
N ARG A 167 13.10 -5.57 10.25
CA ARG A 167 11.73 -5.19 10.61
C ARG A 167 10.73 -5.48 9.49
N GLN A 168 11.16 -5.43 8.22
CA GLN A 168 10.31 -5.86 7.11
C GLN A 168 10.02 -7.37 7.17
N ILE A 169 11.00 -8.19 7.56
CA ILE A 169 10.79 -9.63 7.80
C ILE A 169 9.81 -9.87 8.95
N GLU A 170 9.94 -9.09 10.04
CA GLU A 170 8.99 -9.14 11.15
C GLU A 170 7.58 -8.73 10.71
N ALA A 171 7.47 -7.70 9.86
CA ALA A 171 6.20 -7.25 9.29
C ALA A 171 5.54 -8.33 8.43
N LEU A 172 6.30 -9.12 7.67
CA LEU A 172 5.76 -10.27 6.92
C LEU A 172 5.11 -11.30 7.84
N SER A 173 5.76 -11.64 8.97
CA SER A 173 5.20 -12.57 9.95
C SER A 173 3.87 -12.06 10.48
N ARG A 174 3.82 -10.78 10.87
CA ARG A 174 2.60 -10.18 11.41
C ARG A 174 1.50 -10.05 10.35
N LEU A 175 1.85 -9.71 9.12
CA LEU A 175 0.94 -9.69 7.99
C LEU A 175 0.32 -11.09 7.79
N HIS A 176 1.14 -12.15 7.84
CA HIS A 176 0.66 -13.52 7.71
C HIS A 176 -0.36 -13.90 8.79
N GLU A 177 -0.09 -13.55 10.05
CA GLU A 177 -1.03 -13.77 11.16
C GLU A 177 -2.38 -13.10 10.91
N LEU A 178 -2.38 -11.85 10.45
CA LEU A 178 -3.61 -11.09 10.17
C LEU A 178 -4.36 -11.68 8.96
N VAL A 179 -3.65 -12.15 7.94
CA VAL A 179 -4.25 -12.85 6.79
C VAL A 179 -4.94 -14.15 7.22
N LEU A 180 -4.35 -14.91 8.16
CA LEU A 180 -4.99 -16.10 8.75
C LEU A 180 -6.21 -15.75 9.60
N GLN A 181 -6.32 -14.49 10.01
CA GLN A 181 -7.46 -13.91 10.74
C GLN A 181 -8.44 -13.16 9.81
N ASP A 182 -8.56 -13.60 8.56
CA ASP A 182 -9.49 -13.07 7.56
C ASP A 182 -9.25 -11.59 7.14
N SER A 183 -8.03 -11.07 7.33
CA SER A 183 -7.68 -9.73 6.86
C SER A 183 -7.20 -9.71 5.40
N GLN A 184 -7.49 -8.62 4.71
CA GLN A 184 -7.06 -8.35 3.34
C GLN A 184 -6.10 -7.15 3.29
N PHE A 185 -5.03 -7.29 2.51
CA PHE A 185 -3.98 -6.29 2.33
C PHE A 185 -3.83 -5.88 0.88
N ILE A 186 -3.69 -4.58 0.65
CA ILE A 186 -3.32 -3.98 -0.63
C ILE A 186 -2.15 -3.04 -0.37
N ILE A 187 -0.97 -3.37 -0.89
CA ILE A 187 0.29 -2.72 -0.48
C ILE A 187 1.01 -2.19 -1.71
N ALA A 188 1.28 -0.89 -1.77
CA ALA A 188 2.24 -0.33 -2.71
C ALA A 188 3.65 -0.40 -2.08
N THR A 189 4.60 -1.02 -2.78
CA THR A 189 5.95 -1.27 -2.23
C THR A 189 6.99 -1.31 -3.35
N HIS A 190 8.21 -0.95 -2.97
CA HIS A 190 9.48 -1.11 -3.65
C HIS A 190 10.37 -2.17 -2.99
N SER A 191 10.01 -2.66 -1.80
CA SER A 191 10.78 -3.67 -1.07
C SER A 191 10.65 -5.08 -1.68
N PRO A 192 11.75 -5.68 -2.16
CA PRO A 192 11.76 -7.09 -2.54
C PRO A 192 11.51 -8.03 -1.35
N ILE A 193 11.75 -7.58 -0.12
CA ILE A 193 11.48 -8.37 1.08
C ILE A 193 9.97 -8.49 1.26
N LEU A 194 9.23 -7.37 1.24
CA LEU A 194 7.77 -7.41 1.40
C LEU A 194 7.09 -8.16 0.26
N MET A 195 7.53 -7.95 -0.98
CA MET A 195 7.01 -8.66 -2.16
C MET A 195 7.22 -10.19 -2.11
N SER A 196 8.10 -10.69 -1.24
CA SER A 196 8.36 -12.13 -1.12
C SER A 196 7.26 -12.92 -0.39
N TYR A 197 6.21 -12.24 0.10
CA TYR A 197 5.09 -12.91 0.75
C TYR A 197 4.44 -13.97 -0.17
N PRO A 198 4.24 -15.21 0.29
CA PRO A 198 3.69 -16.30 -0.53
C PRO A 198 2.20 -16.09 -0.84
N ASP A 199 1.72 -16.67 -1.94
CA ASP A 199 0.30 -16.61 -2.33
C ASP A 199 -0.25 -15.16 -2.40
N ALA A 200 0.56 -14.23 -2.92
CA ALA A 200 0.16 -12.87 -3.22
C ALA A 200 -0.01 -12.64 -4.73
N LEU A 201 -0.90 -11.71 -5.07
CA LEU A 201 -0.96 -11.14 -6.43
C LEU A 201 -0.04 -9.93 -6.51
N ILE A 202 0.93 -9.93 -7.42
CA ILE A 202 1.80 -8.78 -7.67
C ILE A 202 1.38 -8.13 -8.98
N LEU A 203 0.94 -6.88 -8.91
CA LEU A 203 0.53 -6.07 -10.06
C LEU A 203 1.59 -5.01 -10.33
N HIS A 204 2.23 -5.10 -11.49
CA HIS A 204 3.16 -4.11 -12.00
C HIS A 204 2.40 -2.92 -12.61
N CYS A 205 2.65 -1.73 -12.08
CA CYS A 205 2.19 -0.45 -12.59
C CYS A 205 3.13 0.01 -13.70
N GLY A 206 2.71 -0.22 -14.96
CA GLY A 206 3.48 0.17 -16.13
C GLY A 206 2.72 1.06 -17.10
N PRO A 207 3.35 1.44 -18.22
CA PRO A 207 2.71 2.24 -19.27
C PRO A 207 1.58 1.53 -20.01
N THR A 208 1.55 0.20 -19.94
CA THR A 208 0.48 -0.65 -20.49
C THR A 208 -0.60 -0.98 -19.47
N GLY A 209 -0.62 -0.30 -18.33
CA GLY A 209 -1.58 -0.51 -17.24
C GLY A 209 -1.06 -1.45 -16.16
N LEU A 210 -1.98 -2.12 -15.47
CA LEU A 210 -1.66 -3.10 -14.42
C LEU A 210 -1.50 -4.49 -15.01
N GLN A 211 -0.37 -5.13 -14.74
CA GLN A 211 -0.08 -6.48 -15.21
C GLN A 211 0.33 -7.38 -14.06
N ALA A 212 -0.28 -8.56 -13.96
CA ALA A 212 0.14 -9.56 -12.99
C ALA A 212 1.52 -10.10 -13.39
N ILE A 213 2.47 -10.05 -12.47
CA ILE A 213 3.83 -10.56 -12.66
C ILE A 213 4.24 -11.47 -11.51
N ARG A 214 5.24 -12.33 -11.74
CA ARG A 214 5.84 -13.13 -10.68
C ARG A 214 6.83 -12.29 -9.86
N TYR A 215 7.09 -12.71 -8.64
CA TYR A 215 8.05 -12.07 -7.75
C TYR A 215 9.43 -11.93 -8.40
N GLU A 216 9.93 -13.00 -9.02
CA GLU A 216 11.24 -13.03 -9.68
C GLU A 216 11.30 -12.20 -10.96
N ASP A 217 10.13 -11.79 -11.47
CA ASP A 217 10.00 -10.93 -12.64
C ASP A 217 9.93 -9.44 -12.27
N THR A 218 9.82 -9.12 -10.98
CA THR A 218 9.89 -7.72 -10.51
C THR A 218 11.27 -7.15 -10.74
N GLU A 219 11.33 -5.91 -11.21
CA GLU A 219 12.58 -5.18 -11.39
C GLU A 219 13.36 -5.05 -10.08
N HIS A 220 12.66 -4.70 -9.00
CA HIS A 220 13.22 -4.56 -7.65
C HIS A 220 13.94 -5.83 -7.19
N PHE A 221 13.34 -7.00 -7.40
CA PHE A 221 14.01 -8.27 -7.09
C PHE A 221 15.25 -8.48 -7.96
N ARG A 222 15.13 -8.34 -9.28
CA ARG A 222 16.23 -8.63 -10.22
C ARG A 222 17.44 -7.73 -9.94
N ILE A 223 17.24 -6.41 -9.85
CA ILE A 223 18.31 -5.45 -9.57
C ILE A 223 18.94 -5.74 -8.21
N THR A 224 18.13 -5.92 -7.16
CA THR A 224 18.65 -6.16 -5.80
C THR A 224 19.45 -7.45 -5.73
N ARG A 225 18.93 -8.54 -6.30
CA ARG A 225 19.61 -9.84 -6.35
C ARG A 225 20.93 -9.73 -7.11
N ASP A 226 20.91 -9.15 -8.30
CA ASP A 226 22.09 -9.07 -9.16
C ASP A 226 23.17 -8.20 -8.50
N PHE A 227 22.79 -7.09 -7.86
CA PHE A 227 23.71 -6.26 -7.08
C PHE A 227 24.33 -6.99 -5.88
N LEU A 228 23.53 -7.76 -5.13
CA LEU A 228 24.04 -8.50 -3.98
C LEU A 228 24.95 -9.68 -4.39
N LEU A 229 24.68 -10.34 -5.52
CA LEU A 229 25.47 -11.47 -6.02
C LEU A 229 26.72 -11.04 -6.80
N HIS A 230 26.70 -9.88 -7.43
CA HIS A 230 27.77 -9.41 -8.34
C HIS A 230 28.29 -8.02 -7.99
N ARG A 231 28.24 -7.65 -6.70
CA ARG A 231 28.57 -6.31 -6.18
C ARG A 231 29.85 -5.73 -6.76
N ASP A 232 30.98 -6.41 -6.61
CA ASP A 232 32.29 -5.83 -6.96
C ASP A 232 32.37 -5.54 -8.47
N LYS A 233 31.94 -6.49 -9.31
CA LYS A 233 31.87 -6.31 -10.77
C LYS A 233 30.94 -5.17 -11.17
N MET A 234 29.80 -5.01 -10.50
CA MET A 234 28.88 -3.90 -10.77
C MET A 234 29.48 -2.55 -10.33
N LEU A 235 30.17 -2.51 -9.19
CA LEU A 235 30.85 -1.30 -8.72
C LEU A 235 32.00 -0.89 -9.64
N ASP A 236 32.76 -1.85 -10.18
CA ASP A 236 33.84 -1.56 -11.14
C ASP A 236 33.28 -0.90 -12.41
N ILE A 237 32.18 -1.44 -12.95
CA ILE A 237 31.48 -0.87 -14.12
C ILE A 237 30.90 0.51 -13.81
N LEU A 238 30.28 0.70 -12.64
CA LEU A 238 29.61 1.95 -12.28
C LEU A 238 30.58 3.06 -11.86
N MET A 239 31.76 2.70 -11.36
CA MET A 239 32.79 3.64 -10.87
C MET A 239 33.96 3.79 -11.84
N ASP A 240 33.91 3.17 -13.02
CA ASP A 240 34.99 3.12 -14.02
C ASP A 240 36.35 2.71 -13.40
N ARG A 241 36.35 1.65 -12.57
CA ARG A 241 37.55 1.13 -11.89
C ARG A 241 38.15 -0.09 -12.58
#